data_AF-A0AA44DKV9-F1
#
_entry.id   AF-A0AA44DKV9-F1
#
_cell.length_a   1.000
_cell.length_b   1.000
_cell.length_c   1.000
_cell.angle_alpha   90.00
_cell.angle_beta   90.00
_cell.angle_gamma   90.00
#
_symmetry.space_group_name_H-M   'P 1'
#
loop_
_entity.id
_entity.type
_entity.pdbx_description
1 polymer ?
#
loop_
_entity_poly.entity_id
_entity_poly.type
_entity_poly.pdbx_seq_one_letter_code
_entity_poly.pdbx_strand_id
1 'polypeptide(L)'
;MKHEIILINWACIFLMLVGMLMIIFMRKKIDYVPKKFYNLSFYALLISTSLYIIKAIFMNIHPSRSFYMIIIYLDWLIITPMLINILGSIGMYYDHKNKKLVLGIIFVYLIMTISFITSNNTTGFTSGITLLISCVFFIINFWLIWGPLENIASLQGCYEYKLYKLLALFTTIIWIGYPALWGIGPRVLDIIDHKLYIYFRIIIPTIYKLGFIFIALHGVKKVNKIKQH
;
A
#
# COMPACT_ATOMS: atom_id res chain seq x y z
N MET A 1 20.88 -16.86 -6.15
CA MET A 1 19.55 -16.32 -6.51
C MET A 1 18.41 -16.86 -5.65
N LYS A 2 18.02 -18.15 -5.69
CA LYS A 2 16.86 -18.66 -4.91
C LYS A 2 17.00 -18.43 -3.40
N HIS A 3 18.16 -18.76 -2.82
CA HIS A 3 18.44 -18.59 -1.39
C HIS A 3 18.35 -17.13 -0.91
N GLU A 4 18.90 -16.18 -1.67
CA GLU A 4 18.87 -14.75 -1.31
C GLU A 4 17.45 -14.20 -1.33
N ILE A 5 16.64 -14.57 -2.34
CA ILE A 5 15.24 -14.13 -2.42
C ILE A 5 14.44 -14.68 -1.23
N ILE A 6 14.68 -15.93 -0.84
CA ILE A 6 14.05 -16.53 0.34
C ILE A 6 14.47 -15.75 1.60
N LEU A 7 15.75 -15.45 1.76
CA LEU A 7 16.27 -14.72 2.92
C LEU A 7 15.70 -13.30 3.02
N ILE A 8 15.59 -12.57 1.90
CA ILE A 8 14.95 -11.24 1.87
C ILE A 8 13.48 -11.33 2.25
N ASN A 9 12.75 -12.35 1.78
CA ASN A 9 11.35 -12.53 2.19
C ASN A 9 11.25 -12.77 3.70
N TRP A 10 12.11 -13.59 4.29
CA TRP A 10 12.15 -13.79 5.74
C TRP A 10 12.51 -12.53 6.52
N ALA A 11 13.46 -11.73 6.03
CA ALA A 11 13.79 -10.44 6.61
C ALA A 11 12.58 -9.49 6.59
N CYS A 12 11.86 -9.42 5.46
CA CYS A 12 10.62 -8.63 5.34
C CYS A 12 9.52 -9.14 6.28
N ILE A 13 9.35 -10.46 6.42
CA ILE A 13 8.41 -11.08 7.37
C ILE A 13 8.76 -10.66 8.80
N PHE A 14 10.03 -10.76 9.18
CA PHE A 14 10.51 -10.36 10.51
C PHE A 14 10.22 -8.88 10.79
N LEU A 15 10.51 -7.98 9.85
CA LEU A 15 10.21 -6.56 9.99
C LEU A 15 8.71 -6.30 10.17
N MET A 16 7.85 -7.00 9.42
CA MET A 16 6.39 -6.85 9.57
C MET A 16 5.89 -7.41 10.90
N LEU A 17 6.45 -8.52 11.40
CA LEU A 17 6.13 -9.07 12.73
C LEU A 17 6.53 -8.10 13.85
N VAL A 18 7.75 -7.54 13.79
CA VAL A 18 8.19 -6.50 14.73
C VAL A 18 7.24 -5.31 14.66
N GLY A 19 6.86 -4.88 13.45
CA GLY A 19 5.89 -3.81 13.25
C GLY A 19 4.54 -4.09 13.90
N MET A 20 4.01 -5.31 13.75
CA MET A 20 2.76 -5.75 14.39
C MET A 20 2.86 -5.72 15.92
N LEU A 21 3.95 -6.21 16.50
CA LEU A 21 4.18 -6.17 17.94
C LEU A 21 4.22 -4.73 18.44
N MET A 22 4.92 -3.83 17.74
CA MET A 22 4.95 -2.40 18.07
C MET A 22 3.54 -1.80 18.08
N ILE A 23 2.69 -2.11 17.09
CA ILE A 23 1.29 -1.65 17.05
C ILE A 23 0.51 -2.13 18.28
N ILE A 24 0.67 -3.40 18.68
CA ILE A 24 0.01 -3.97 19.87
C ILE A 24 0.45 -3.23 21.14
N PHE A 25 1.76 -2.99 21.30
CA PHE A 25 2.29 -2.27 22.47
C PHE A 25 1.84 -0.81 22.48
N MET A 26 1.84 -0.14 21.33
CA MET A 26 1.37 1.24 21.18
C MET A 26 -0.12 1.36 21.52
N ARG A 27 -0.95 0.39 21.09
CA ARG A 27 -2.39 0.37 21.39
C ARG A 27 -2.68 0.31 22.90
N LYS A 28 -1.84 -0.36 23.69
CA LYS A 28 -2.02 -0.47 25.15
C LYS A 28 -1.59 0.79 25.91
N LYS A 29 -0.73 1.62 25.33
CA LYS A 29 -0.07 2.74 26.03
C LYS A 29 -0.58 4.13 25.62
N ILE A 30 -1.47 4.26 24.63
CA ILE A 30 -1.76 5.54 23.98
C ILE A 30 -3.27 5.79 23.88
N ASP A 31 -3.75 6.78 24.62
CA ASP A 31 -5.17 7.17 24.67
C ASP A 31 -5.62 8.05 23.49
N TYR A 32 -4.67 8.60 22.73
CA TYR A 32 -4.93 9.64 21.72
C TYR A 32 -5.01 9.13 20.28
N VAL A 33 -5.23 7.84 20.04
CA VAL A 33 -5.39 7.32 18.67
C VAL A 33 -6.64 6.46 18.60
N PRO A 34 -7.63 6.80 17.74
CA PRO A 34 -8.84 6.01 17.60
C PRO A 34 -8.55 4.54 17.25
N LYS A 35 -9.28 3.61 17.89
CA LYS A 35 -9.11 2.16 17.72
C LYS A 35 -9.14 1.71 16.25
N LYS A 36 -9.90 2.41 15.39
CA LYS A 36 -9.97 2.14 13.95
C LYS A 36 -8.59 2.13 13.29
N PHE A 37 -7.71 3.10 13.60
CA PHE A 37 -6.39 3.20 12.99
C PHE A 37 -5.49 2.04 13.41
N TYR A 38 -5.50 1.67 14.68
CA TYR A 38 -4.78 0.49 15.17
C TYR A 38 -5.29 -0.80 14.53
N ASN A 39 -6.61 -0.98 14.45
CA ASN A 39 -7.20 -2.18 13.88
C ASN A 39 -6.86 -2.34 12.39
N LEU A 40 -7.06 -1.30 11.58
CA LEU A 40 -6.72 -1.35 10.15
C LEU A 40 -5.23 -1.60 9.94
N SER A 41 -4.37 -0.94 10.72
CA SER A 41 -2.91 -1.12 10.64
C SER A 41 -2.48 -2.54 11.03
N PHE A 42 -3.04 -3.07 12.12
CA PHE A 42 -2.74 -4.43 12.59
C PHE A 42 -3.20 -5.47 11.58
N TYR A 43 -4.44 -5.38 11.09
CA TYR A 43 -4.96 -6.33 10.10
C TYR A 43 -4.20 -6.26 8.78
N ALA A 44 -3.81 -5.06 8.34
CA ALA A 44 -2.99 -4.90 7.14
C ALA A 44 -1.65 -5.66 7.26
N LEU A 45 -0.93 -5.48 8.38
CA LEU A 45 0.32 -6.22 8.58
C LEU A 45 0.09 -7.71 8.83
N LEU A 46 -0.95 -8.11 9.55
CA LEU A 46 -1.26 -9.52 9.81
C LEU A 46 -1.50 -10.30 8.51
N ILE A 47 -2.32 -9.75 7.62
CA ILE A 47 -2.63 -10.36 6.33
C ILE A 47 -1.38 -10.40 5.47
N SER A 48 -0.66 -9.28 5.36
CA SER A 48 0.56 -9.20 4.54
C SER A 48 1.65 -10.16 5.02
N THR A 49 1.86 -10.25 6.33
CA THR A 49 2.82 -11.17 6.94
C THR A 49 2.44 -12.62 6.67
N SER A 50 1.16 -12.97 6.84
CA SER A 50 0.64 -14.31 6.54
C SER A 50 0.88 -14.69 5.07
N LEU A 51 0.56 -13.79 4.15
CA LEU A 51 0.80 -14.00 2.71
C LEU A 51 2.29 -14.17 2.41
N TYR A 52 3.17 -13.38 3.03
CA TYR A 52 4.61 -13.52 2.82
C TYR A 52 5.17 -14.82 3.40
N ILE A 53 4.65 -15.30 4.54
CA ILE A 53 4.99 -16.61 5.11
C ILE A 53 4.59 -17.73 4.13
N ILE A 54 3.34 -17.71 3.64
CA ILE A 54 2.86 -18.68 2.63
C ILE A 54 3.78 -18.65 1.41
N LYS A 55 4.07 -17.46 0.89
CA LYS A 55 4.97 -17.28 -0.25
C LYS A 55 6.35 -17.89 0.00
N ALA A 56 6.96 -17.64 1.17
CA ALA A 56 8.29 -18.13 1.52
C ALA A 56 8.33 -19.67 1.66
N ILE A 57 7.32 -20.26 2.30
CA ILE A 57 7.20 -21.72 2.45
C ILE A 57 7.03 -22.37 1.08
N PHE A 58 6.11 -21.88 0.25
CA PHE A 58 5.87 -22.47 -1.07
C PHE A 58 7.06 -22.31 -2.01
N MET A 59 7.84 -21.22 -1.91
CA MET A 59 9.08 -21.08 -2.66
C MET A 59 10.11 -22.18 -2.34
N ASN A 60 10.11 -22.71 -1.10
CA ASN A 60 10.98 -23.83 -0.72
C ASN A 60 10.49 -25.16 -1.31
N ILE A 61 9.19 -25.44 -1.21
CA ILE A 61 8.61 -26.73 -1.59
C ILE A 61 8.37 -26.83 -3.11
N HIS A 62 7.70 -25.84 -3.70
CA HIS A 62 7.32 -25.80 -5.12
C HIS A 62 7.56 -24.41 -5.72
N PRO A 63 8.75 -24.12 -6.29
CA PRO A 63 9.10 -22.81 -6.81
C PRO A 63 8.34 -22.49 -8.11
N SER A 64 7.05 -22.16 -8.00
CA SER A 64 6.22 -21.69 -9.11
C SER A 64 6.22 -20.16 -9.16
N ARG A 65 6.71 -19.60 -10.26
CA ARG A 65 6.66 -18.15 -10.53
C ARG A 65 5.22 -17.64 -10.54
N SER A 66 4.29 -18.39 -11.11
CA SER A 66 2.87 -18.02 -11.19
C SER A 66 2.25 -17.95 -9.80
N PHE A 67 2.49 -18.94 -8.95
CA PHE A 67 2.01 -18.92 -7.56
C PHE A 67 2.61 -17.75 -6.78
N TYR A 68 3.91 -17.50 -6.93
CA TYR A 68 4.58 -16.37 -6.30
C TYR A 68 3.93 -15.02 -6.68
N MET A 69 3.58 -14.83 -7.95
CA MET A 69 2.91 -13.61 -8.43
C MET A 69 1.49 -13.48 -7.88
N ILE A 70 0.72 -14.57 -7.81
CA ILE A 70 -0.64 -14.56 -7.25
C ILE A 70 -0.64 -14.03 -5.81
N ILE A 71 0.31 -14.48 -4.98
CA ILE A 71 0.39 -14.01 -3.59
C ILE A 71 0.68 -12.51 -3.51
N ILE A 72 1.52 -11.97 -4.41
CA ILE A 72 1.79 -10.52 -4.49
C ILE A 72 0.53 -9.76 -4.88
N TYR A 73 -0.22 -10.26 -5.85
CA TYR A 73 -1.44 -9.60 -6.31
C TYR A 73 -2.54 -9.63 -5.25
N LEU A 74 -2.69 -10.73 -4.51
CA LEU A 74 -3.60 -10.81 -3.37
C LEU A 74 -3.24 -9.80 -2.27
N ASP A 75 -1.94 -9.66 -1.96
CA ASP A 75 -1.46 -8.66 -1.02
C ASP A 75 -1.84 -7.24 -1.48
N TRP A 76 -1.65 -6.91 -2.75
CA TRP A 76 -2.01 -5.59 -3.29
C TRP A 76 -3.52 -5.34 -3.26
N LEU A 77 -4.33 -6.34 -3.59
CA LEU A 77 -5.79 -6.22 -3.64
C LEU A 77 -6.42 -6.06 -2.25
N ILE A 78 -5.75 -6.53 -1.18
CA ILE A 78 -6.29 -6.45 0.18
C ILE A 78 -5.69 -5.29 0.96
N ILE A 79 -4.35 -5.14 0.95
CA ILE A 79 -3.66 -4.20 1.83
C ILE A 79 -3.85 -2.76 1.39
N THR A 80 -3.75 -2.48 0.10
CA THR A 80 -3.82 -1.12 -0.40
C THR A 80 -5.18 -0.45 -0.16
N PRO A 81 -6.34 -1.13 -0.32
CA PRO A 81 -7.62 -0.59 0.13
C PRO A 81 -7.66 -0.23 1.62
N MET A 82 -6.98 -0.99 2.49
CA MET A 82 -6.89 -0.67 3.92
C MET A 82 -6.06 0.59 4.16
N LEU A 83 -4.95 0.75 3.44
CA LEU A 83 -4.13 1.96 3.51
C LEU A 83 -4.87 3.19 2.96
N ILE A 84 -5.61 3.05 1.85
CA ILE A 84 -6.51 4.10 1.34
C ILE A 84 -7.57 4.45 2.38
N ASN A 85 -8.15 3.46 3.08
CA ASN A 85 -9.12 3.72 4.13
C ASN A 85 -8.50 4.51 5.31
N ILE A 86 -7.25 4.23 5.67
CA ILE A 86 -6.51 5.03 6.65
C ILE A 86 -6.30 6.46 6.14
N LEU A 87 -5.80 6.63 4.91
CA LEU A 87 -5.58 7.95 4.28
C LEU A 87 -6.88 8.76 4.24
N GLY A 88 -7.95 8.15 3.73
CA GLY A 88 -9.27 8.77 3.64
C GLY A 88 -9.82 9.13 5.00
N SER A 89 -9.61 8.30 6.03
CA SER A 89 -10.01 8.61 7.40
C SER A 89 -9.23 9.78 8.01
N ILE A 90 -7.98 10.00 7.60
CA ILE A 90 -7.18 11.16 8.02
C ILE A 90 -7.62 12.41 7.26
N GLY A 91 -7.87 12.32 5.95
CA GLY A 91 -8.38 13.44 5.15
C GLY A 91 -9.81 13.86 5.55
N MET A 92 -10.58 12.95 6.13
CA MET A 92 -11.95 13.17 6.61
C MET A 92 -12.08 12.96 8.11
N TYR A 93 -11.10 13.46 8.86
CA TYR A 93 -10.99 13.17 10.28
C TYR A 93 -12.23 13.61 11.09
N TYR A 94 -12.82 14.76 10.76
CA TYR A 94 -14.06 15.26 11.36
C TYR A 94 -15.26 15.18 10.41
N ASP A 95 -15.06 15.25 9.10
CA ASP A 95 -16.15 15.13 8.13
C ASP A 95 -16.45 13.69 7.72
N HIS A 96 -17.25 12.99 8.53
CA HIS A 96 -17.63 11.60 8.24
C HIS A 96 -18.67 11.42 7.13
N LYS A 97 -19.15 12.51 6.49
CA LYS A 97 -20.26 12.43 5.52
C LYS A 97 -19.85 11.78 4.20
N ASN A 98 -18.56 11.80 3.85
CA ASN A 98 -18.06 11.37 2.54
C ASN A 98 -17.38 9.98 2.53
N LYS A 99 -17.90 9.01 3.28
CA LYS A 99 -17.44 7.60 3.20
C LYS A 99 -17.54 7.01 1.79
N LYS A 100 -18.50 7.51 0.98
CA LYS A 100 -18.64 7.14 -0.44
C LYS A 100 -17.42 7.50 -1.28
N LEU A 101 -16.74 8.62 -0.97
CA LEU A 101 -15.53 9.03 -1.67
C LEU A 101 -14.39 8.04 -1.46
N VAL A 102 -14.13 7.61 -0.21
CA VAL A 102 -13.11 6.59 0.08
C VAL A 102 -13.42 5.28 -0.64
N LEU A 103 -14.68 4.87 -0.62
CA LEU A 103 -15.11 3.65 -1.31
C LEU A 103 -14.89 3.77 -2.82
N GLY A 104 -15.18 4.95 -3.41
CA GLY A 104 -14.89 5.25 -4.81
C GLY A 104 -13.39 5.14 -5.14
N ILE A 105 -12.52 5.71 -4.30
CA ILE A 105 -11.06 5.61 -4.48
C ILE A 105 -10.60 4.15 -4.43
N ILE A 106 -11.14 3.36 -3.49
CA ILE A 106 -10.86 1.93 -3.38
C ILE A 106 -11.32 1.19 -4.64
N PHE A 107 -12.53 1.45 -5.13
CA PHE A 107 -13.06 0.78 -6.30
C PHE A 107 -12.26 1.10 -7.57
N VAL A 108 -11.92 2.38 -7.77
CA VAL A 108 -11.02 2.83 -8.84
C VAL A 108 -9.66 2.14 -8.75
N TYR A 109 -9.11 2.00 -7.53
CA TYR A 109 -7.85 1.27 -7.30
C TYR A 109 -7.97 -0.23 -7.66
N LEU A 110 -9.09 -0.87 -7.31
CA LEU A 110 -9.29 -2.29 -7.62
C LEU A 110 -9.37 -2.53 -9.13
N ILE A 111 -10.11 -1.70 -9.86
CA ILE A 111 -10.17 -1.77 -11.33
C ILE A 111 -8.76 -1.59 -11.92
N MET A 112 -8.07 -0.53 -11.51
CA MET A 112 -6.68 -0.26 -11.93
C MET A 112 -5.79 -1.49 -11.74
N THR A 113 -5.81 -2.07 -10.53
CA THR A 113 -4.93 -3.20 -10.16
C THR A 113 -5.29 -4.47 -10.93
N ILE A 114 -6.58 -4.79 -11.04
CA ILE A 114 -7.05 -5.96 -11.79
C ILE A 114 -6.69 -5.81 -13.27
N SER A 115 -6.90 -4.65 -13.87
CA SER A 115 -6.51 -4.37 -15.26
C SER A 115 -5.00 -4.52 -15.48
N PHE A 116 -4.17 -4.03 -14.56
CA PHE A 116 -2.71 -4.24 -14.61
C PHE A 116 -2.32 -5.71 -14.51
N ILE A 117 -2.97 -6.46 -13.62
CA ILE A 117 -2.74 -7.92 -13.48
C ILE A 117 -3.12 -8.62 -14.78
N THR A 118 -4.27 -8.31 -15.36
CA THR A 118 -4.71 -8.89 -16.64
C THR A 118 -3.73 -8.58 -17.76
N SER A 119 -3.26 -7.33 -17.87
CA SER A 119 -2.23 -6.95 -18.84
C SER A 119 -0.96 -7.78 -18.64
N ASN A 120 -0.54 -8.00 -17.40
CA ASN A 120 0.63 -8.80 -17.13
C ASN A 120 0.48 -10.30 -17.40
N ASN A 121 -0.73 -10.82 -17.58
CA ASN A 121 -0.98 -12.25 -17.83
C ASN A 121 -1.55 -12.53 -19.23
N THR A 122 -1.69 -11.50 -20.08
CA THR A 122 -2.18 -11.63 -21.45
C THR A 122 -1.17 -11.10 -22.45
N THR A 123 -1.41 -11.31 -23.74
CA THR A 123 -0.56 -10.86 -24.84
C THR A 123 -1.37 -10.12 -25.91
N GLY A 124 -0.68 -9.49 -26.86
CA GLY A 124 -1.31 -8.80 -27.99
C GLY A 124 -2.25 -7.67 -27.58
N PHE A 125 -3.35 -7.54 -28.31
CA PHE A 125 -4.32 -6.46 -28.16
C PHE A 125 -4.94 -6.38 -26.74
N THR A 126 -5.27 -7.53 -26.15
CA THR A 126 -5.85 -7.61 -24.79
C THR A 126 -4.90 -7.03 -23.74
N SER A 127 -3.60 -7.33 -23.84
CA SER A 127 -2.58 -6.78 -22.94
C SER A 127 -2.50 -5.26 -23.06
N GLY A 128 -2.57 -4.73 -24.29
CA GLY A 128 -2.51 -3.29 -24.56
C GLY A 128 -3.72 -2.54 -23.99
N ILE A 129 -4.94 -2.99 -24.28
CA ILE A 129 -6.17 -2.35 -23.77
C ILE A 129 -6.20 -2.37 -22.24
N THR A 130 -5.92 -3.51 -21.63
CA THR A 130 -5.98 -3.62 -20.16
C THR A 130 -4.90 -2.79 -19.47
N LEU A 131 -3.73 -2.60 -20.11
CA LEU A 131 -2.73 -1.65 -19.63
C LEU A 131 -3.23 -0.21 -19.71
N LEU A 132 -3.83 0.19 -20.84
CA LEU A 132 -4.39 1.53 -21.01
C LEU A 132 -5.48 1.82 -19.98
N ILE A 133 -6.38 0.86 -19.73
CA ILE A 133 -7.40 0.98 -18.67
C ILE A 133 -6.71 1.18 -17.32
N SER A 134 -5.69 0.38 -16.98
CA SER A 134 -4.94 0.57 -15.74
C SER A 134 -4.35 1.97 -15.62
N CYS A 135 -3.73 2.50 -16.69
CA CYS A 135 -3.15 3.85 -16.68
C CYS A 135 -4.19 4.95 -16.47
N VAL A 136 -5.35 4.86 -17.13
CA VAL A 136 -6.45 5.81 -16.96
C VAL A 136 -6.95 5.80 -15.51
N PHE A 137 -7.22 4.61 -14.96
CA PHE A 137 -7.69 4.51 -13.58
C PHE A 137 -6.62 4.91 -12.55
N PHE A 138 -5.33 4.75 -12.85
CA PHE A 138 -4.24 5.26 -12.03
C PHE A 138 -4.26 6.80 -11.95
N ILE A 139 -4.47 7.49 -13.07
CA ILE A 139 -4.64 8.95 -13.12
C ILE A 139 -5.88 9.39 -12.34
N ILE A 140 -7.02 8.72 -12.55
CA ILE A 140 -8.26 9.00 -11.82
C ILE A 140 -8.06 8.82 -10.31
N ASN A 141 -7.31 7.80 -9.89
CA ASN A 141 -7.04 7.56 -8.47
C ASN A 141 -6.28 8.75 -7.85
N PHE A 142 -5.24 9.24 -8.53
CA PHE A 142 -4.53 10.43 -8.06
C PHE A 142 -5.38 11.69 -8.08
N TRP A 143 -6.21 11.87 -9.11
CA TRP A 143 -7.15 12.99 -9.14
C TRP A 143 -8.10 12.95 -7.95
N LEU A 144 -8.62 11.77 -7.56
CA LEU A 144 -9.50 11.66 -6.40
C LEU A 144 -8.78 11.95 -5.07
N ILE A 145 -7.52 11.54 -4.93
CA ILE A 145 -6.69 11.82 -3.75
C ILE A 145 -6.35 13.32 -3.68
N TRP A 146 -5.75 13.89 -4.72
CA TRP A 146 -5.28 15.29 -4.70
C TRP A 146 -6.36 16.32 -5.06
N GLY A 147 -7.55 15.89 -5.47
CA GLY A 147 -8.68 16.77 -5.76
C GLY A 147 -9.70 16.76 -4.63
N PRO A 148 -10.80 15.98 -4.74
CA PRO A 148 -11.89 16.02 -3.78
C PRO A 148 -11.46 15.62 -2.36
N LEU A 149 -10.59 14.62 -2.19
CA LEU A 149 -10.17 14.22 -0.84
C LEU A 149 -9.26 15.28 -0.19
N GLU A 150 -8.35 15.88 -0.95
CA GLU A 150 -7.52 16.99 -0.46
C GLU A 150 -8.36 18.21 -0.09
N ASN A 151 -9.36 18.55 -0.92
CA ASN A 151 -10.27 19.66 -0.63
C ASN A 151 -11.03 19.46 0.68
N ILE A 152 -11.40 18.22 1.01
CA ILE A 152 -12.03 17.94 2.32
C ILE A 152 -11.00 18.02 3.44
N ALA A 153 -9.79 17.51 3.20
CA ALA A 153 -8.69 17.50 4.17
C ALA A 153 -8.23 18.91 4.58
N SER A 154 -8.20 19.85 3.64
CA SER A 154 -7.79 21.24 3.89
C SER A 154 -8.75 21.97 4.84
N LEU A 155 -9.99 21.50 4.96
CA LEU A 155 -11.01 22.06 5.85
C LEU A 155 -10.97 21.46 7.27
N GLN A 156 -10.15 20.44 7.54
CA GLN A 156 -10.12 19.73 8.84
C GLN A 156 -9.24 20.40 9.91
N GLY A 157 -8.37 21.33 9.50
CA GLY A 157 -7.37 21.97 10.37
C GLY A 157 -5.94 21.80 9.87
N CYS A 158 -5.03 22.67 10.35
CA CYS A 158 -3.65 22.75 9.86
C CYS A 158 -2.85 21.45 10.13
N TYR A 159 -3.05 20.79 11.27
CA TYR A 159 -2.29 19.60 11.63
C TYR A 159 -2.77 18.35 10.89
N GLU A 160 -4.08 18.20 10.76
CA GLU A 160 -4.75 17.14 10.00
C GLU A 160 -4.36 17.22 8.53
N TYR A 161 -4.45 18.42 7.94
CA TYR A 161 -4.09 18.65 6.55
C TYR A 161 -2.59 18.36 6.30
N LYS A 162 -1.70 18.78 7.20
CA LYS A 162 -0.26 18.45 7.10
C LYS A 162 -0.01 16.94 7.13
N LEU A 163 -0.69 16.20 8.02
CA LEU A 163 -0.57 14.75 8.08
C LEU A 163 -1.12 14.09 6.81
N TYR A 164 -2.28 14.55 6.33
CA TYR A 164 -2.86 14.11 5.08
C TYR A 164 -1.88 14.29 3.92
N LYS A 165 -1.34 15.50 3.72
CA LYS A 165 -0.38 15.81 2.66
C LYS A 165 0.86 14.94 2.73
N LEU A 166 1.40 14.72 3.93
CA LEU A 166 2.57 13.87 4.12
C LEU A 166 2.30 12.43 3.63
N LEU A 167 1.19 11.83 4.04
CA LEU A 167 0.82 10.47 3.65
C LEU A 167 0.42 10.37 2.17
N ALA A 168 -0.30 11.36 1.64
CA ALA A 168 -0.65 11.43 0.22
C ALA A 168 0.62 11.54 -0.63
N LEU A 169 1.57 12.41 -0.26
CA LEU A 169 2.85 12.55 -0.97
C LEU A 169 3.67 11.27 -0.92
N PHE A 170 3.79 10.67 0.27
CA PHE A 170 4.50 9.40 0.44
C PHE A 170 3.88 8.29 -0.43
N THR A 171 2.54 8.23 -0.48
CA THR A 171 1.79 7.31 -1.34
C THR A 171 2.09 7.57 -2.81
N THR A 172 1.99 8.82 -3.27
CA THR A 172 2.25 9.20 -4.67
C THR A 172 3.65 8.86 -5.14
N ILE A 173 4.68 9.15 -4.33
CA ILE A 173 6.06 8.84 -4.68
C ILE A 173 6.24 7.34 -4.90
N ILE A 174 5.75 6.52 -3.96
CA ILE A 174 5.86 5.06 -4.06
C ILE A 174 5.01 4.50 -5.21
N TRP A 175 3.80 5.03 -5.39
CA TRP A 175 2.86 4.56 -6.40
C TRP A 175 3.32 4.86 -7.82
N ILE A 176 3.97 6.01 -8.07
CA ILE A 176 4.63 6.31 -9.35
C ILE A 176 5.90 5.44 -9.53
N GLY A 177 6.58 5.12 -8.42
CA GLY A 177 7.73 4.22 -8.43
C GLY A 177 7.42 2.82 -8.97
N TYR A 178 6.22 2.27 -8.72
CA TYR A 178 5.84 0.94 -9.22
C TYR A 178 5.77 0.82 -10.76
N PRO A 179 4.99 1.64 -11.50
CA PRO A 179 4.96 1.60 -12.94
C PRO A 179 6.30 2.02 -13.56
N ALA A 180 7.04 2.94 -12.93
CA ALA A 180 8.40 3.26 -13.37
C ALA A 180 9.32 2.04 -13.28
N LEU A 181 9.33 1.35 -12.13
CA LEU A 181 10.09 0.11 -11.93
C LEU A 181 9.66 -1.00 -12.90
N TRP A 182 8.36 -1.13 -13.18
CA TRP A 182 7.83 -2.09 -14.15
C TRP A 182 8.29 -1.76 -15.58
N GLY A 183 8.27 -0.48 -15.96
CA GLY A 183 8.69 -0.01 -17.28
C GLY A 183 10.18 -0.20 -17.54
N ILE A 184 11.04 0.09 -16.56
CA ILE A 184 12.49 -0.17 -16.70
C ILE A 184 12.86 -1.64 -16.50
N GLY A 185 11.91 -2.46 -16.03
CA GLY A 185 12.15 -3.86 -15.69
C GLY A 185 12.28 -4.79 -16.89
N PRO A 186 12.60 -6.07 -16.65
CA PRO A 186 12.98 -7.04 -17.69
C PRO A 186 11.93 -7.37 -18.75
N ARG A 187 10.68 -6.95 -18.53
CA ARG A 187 9.58 -7.21 -19.45
C ARG A 187 9.46 -6.16 -20.56
N VAL A 188 9.87 -4.92 -20.29
CA VAL A 188 9.54 -3.79 -21.15
C VAL A 188 10.80 -3.18 -21.76
N LEU A 189 11.64 -2.53 -20.93
CA LEU A 189 12.89 -1.92 -21.40
C LEU A 189 14.14 -2.73 -21.06
N ASP A 190 14.06 -3.67 -20.11
CA ASP A 190 15.18 -4.53 -19.68
C ASP A 190 16.45 -3.75 -19.27
N ILE A 191 16.27 -2.60 -18.63
CA ILE A 191 17.36 -1.71 -18.22
C ILE A 191 18.01 -2.19 -16.91
N ILE A 192 17.21 -2.76 -16.00
CA ILE A 192 17.68 -3.23 -14.69
C ILE A 192 17.75 -4.75 -14.64
N ASP A 193 18.77 -5.24 -13.94
CA ASP A 193 18.96 -6.68 -13.73
C ASP A 193 17.74 -7.34 -13.07
N HIS A 194 17.43 -8.56 -13.51
CA HIS A 194 16.25 -9.32 -13.05
C HIS A 194 16.28 -9.61 -11.55
N LYS A 195 17.47 -9.83 -10.95
CA LYS A 195 17.63 -10.03 -9.50
C LYS A 195 17.27 -8.75 -8.76
N LEU A 196 17.79 -7.62 -9.23
CA LEU A 196 17.51 -6.30 -8.64
C LEU A 196 16.02 -5.94 -8.74
N TYR A 197 15.38 -6.23 -9.88
CA TYR A 197 13.94 -6.04 -10.06
C TYR A 197 13.11 -6.83 -9.03
N ILE A 198 13.48 -8.09 -8.77
CA ILE A 198 12.81 -8.90 -7.73
C ILE A 198 13.00 -8.29 -6.34
N TYR A 199 14.21 -7.82 -6.03
CA TYR A 199 14.51 -7.21 -4.72
C TYR A 199 13.65 -5.97 -4.47
N PHE A 200 13.56 -5.06 -5.42
CA PHE A 200 12.71 -3.88 -5.29
C PHE A 200 11.22 -4.27 -5.12
N ARG A 201 10.75 -5.29 -5.83
CA ARG A 201 9.37 -5.78 -5.70
C ARG A 201 9.05 -6.44 -4.36
N ILE A 202 10.04 -6.79 -3.55
CA ILE A 202 9.84 -7.33 -2.20
C ILE A 202 10.03 -6.24 -1.16
N ILE A 203 11.12 -5.47 -1.28
CA ILE A 203 11.55 -4.50 -0.27
C ILE A 203 10.65 -3.26 -0.26
N ILE A 204 10.36 -2.68 -1.42
CA ILE A 204 9.58 -1.42 -1.52
C ILE A 204 8.18 -1.59 -0.91
N PRO A 205 7.39 -2.66 -1.20
CA PRO A 205 6.09 -2.84 -0.56
C PRO A 205 6.16 -2.98 0.96
N THR A 206 7.18 -3.67 1.49
CA THR A 206 7.34 -3.84 2.94
C THR A 206 7.66 -2.51 3.61
N ILE A 207 8.61 -1.74 3.07
CA ILE A 207 8.97 -0.41 3.60
C ILE A 207 7.78 0.54 3.50
N TYR A 208 7.07 0.55 2.37
CA TYR A 208 5.90 1.40 2.17
C TYR A 208 4.81 1.14 3.22
N LYS A 209 4.44 -0.13 3.45
CA LYS A 209 3.40 -0.47 4.44
C LYS A 209 3.80 -0.03 5.85
N LEU A 210 5.01 -0.40 6.28
CA LEU A 210 5.49 -0.06 7.61
C LEU A 210 5.60 1.46 7.79
N GLY A 211 6.26 2.14 6.85
CA GLY A 211 6.42 3.60 6.86
C GLY A 211 5.07 4.31 6.91
N PHE A 212 4.14 3.93 6.03
CA PHE A 212 2.81 4.55 5.96
C PHE A 212 2.06 4.37 7.29
N ILE A 213 2.02 3.15 7.81
CA ILE A 213 1.30 2.82 9.05
C ILE A 213 1.88 3.60 10.23
N PHE A 214 3.21 3.63 10.40
CA PHE A 214 3.83 4.29 11.54
C PHE A 214 3.72 5.81 11.45
N ILE A 215 3.88 6.40 10.26
CA ILE A 215 3.64 7.83 10.04
C ILE A 215 2.19 8.17 10.38
N ALA A 216 1.22 7.37 9.94
CA ALA A 216 -0.19 7.59 10.22
C ALA A 216 -0.51 7.52 11.72
N LEU A 217 -0.08 6.46 12.41
CA LEU A 217 -0.34 6.28 13.84
C LEU A 217 0.32 7.38 14.69
N HIS A 218 1.57 7.73 14.38
CA HIS A 218 2.28 8.81 15.09
C HIS A 218 1.66 10.18 14.81
N GLY A 219 1.31 10.44 13.55
CA GLY A 219 0.67 11.69 13.15
C GLY A 219 -0.68 11.91 13.83
N VAL A 220 -1.56 10.89 13.83
CA VAL A 220 -2.87 10.96 14.48
C VAL A 220 -2.71 11.22 15.98
N LYS A 221 -1.74 10.56 16.64
CA LYS A 221 -1.43 10.81 18.05
C LYS A 221 -1.08 12.29 18.29
N LYS A 222 -0.22 12.85 17.44
CA LYS A 222 0.24 14.23 17.56
C LYS A 222 -0.91 15.23 17.36
N VAL A 223 -1.74 15.01 16.35
CA VAL A 223 -2.95 15.81 16.08
C VAL A 223 -3.85 15.85 17.32
N ASN A 224 -4.17 14.68 17.89
CA ASN A 224 -5.08 14.60 19.03
C ASN A 224 -4.47 15.16 20.33
N LYS A 225 -3.16 14.99 20.54
CA LYS A 225 -2.49 15.57 21.72
C LYS A 225 -2.51 17.10 21.70
N ILE A 226 -2.32 17.71 20.54
CA ILE A 226 -2.33 19.17 20.40
C ILE A 226 -3.71 19.75 20.72
N LYS A 227 -4.80 19.04 20.40
CA LYS A 227 -6.15 19.52 20.68
C LYS A 227 -6.59 19.47 22.13
N GLN A 228 -5.86 18.75 22.98
CA GLN A 228 -6.17 18.70 24.41
C GLN A 228 -5.49 19.80 25.22
N HIS A 229 -4.66 20.62 24.56
CA HIS A 229 -3.99 21.80 25.12
C HIS A 229 -4.47 23.04 24.37
#